data_AF-A0A0K8RIL3-F1
#
_entry.id   AF-A0A0K8RIL3-F1
#
_cell.length_a   1.000
_cell.length_b   1.000
_cell.length_c   1.000
_cell.angle_alpha   90.00
_cell.angle_beta   90.00
_cell.angle_gamma   90.00
#
_symmetry.space_group_name_H-M   'P 1'
#
loop_
_entity.id
_entity.type
_entity.pdbx_description
1 polymer ?
#
loop_
_entity_poly.entity_id
_entity_poly.type
_entity_poly.pdbx_seq_one_letter_code
_entity_poly.pdbx_strand_id
1 'polypeptide(L)'
;MKQQVFILLVALQLSCQEPERPSADPPAVVIENKYGRLSPGCKTEIQKQMQQVCKVHDRSNFYPSLGGCAVYCYNDNTDGMRVTLRNGLPCGNDGKICKNGECVDAPNSCEIDYFFP
;
A
#
# COMPACT_ATOMS: atom_id res chain seq x y z
N MET A 1 12.15 51.75 25.98
CA MET A 1 11.71 50.38 26.31
C MET A 1 11.23 49.73 25.02
N LYS A 2 11.88 48.64 24.61
CA LYS A 2 11.64 47.90 23.36
C LYS A 2 10.51 46.90 23.58
N GLN A 3 9.56 46.83 22.65
CA GLN A 3 8.65 45.68 22.57
C GLN A 3 8.46 45.34 21.09
N GLN A 4 9.25 44.38 20.60
CA GLN A 4 9.09 43.78 19.29
C GLN A 4 8.24 42.51 19.48
N VAL A 5 7.03 42.52 18.91
CA VAL A 5 6.13 41.37 18.92
C VAL A 5 6.56 40.43 17.80
N PHE A 6 7.24 39.34 18.15
CA PHE A 6 7.52 38.25 17.22
C PHE A 6 6.29 37.34 17.16
N ILE A 7 5.48 37.50 16.12
CA ILE A 7 4.41 36.55 15.79
C ILE A 7 5.08 35.37 15.07
N LEU A 8 5.37 34.30 15.80
CA LEU A 8 5.79 33.02 15.23
C LEU A 8 4.56 32.34 14.61
N LEU A 9 4.40 32.53 13.29
CA LEU A 9 3.52 31.71 12.46
C LEU A 9 4.13 30.32 12.33
N VAL A 10 3.79 29.43 13.27
CA VAL A 10 4.04 28.00 13.11
C VAL A 10 3.04 27.52 12.06
N ALA A 11 3.48 27.47 10.81
CA ALA A 11 2.77 26.78 9.75
C ALA A 11 2.76 25.29 10.11
N LEU A 12 1.65 24.85 10.68
CA LEU A 12 1.32 23.44 10.88
C LEU A 12 1.18 22.83 9.48
N GLN A 13 2.29 22.36 8.91
CA GLN A 13 2.30 21.55 7.70
C GLN A 13 1.68 20.19 8.08
N LEU A 14 0.36 20.16 8.27
CA LEU A 14 -0.39 18.92 8.15
C LEU A 14 -0.18 18.50 6.70
N SER A 15 0.74 17.56 6.48
CA SER A 15 0.67 16.68 5.33
C SER A 15 -0.69 15.99 5.41
N CYS A 16 -1.71 16.63 4.84
CA CYS A 16 -2.96 15.98 4.46
C CYS A 16 -2.54 14.86 3.52
N GLN A 17 -2.25 13.69 4.09
CA GLN A 17 -2.21 12.46 3.36
C GLN A 17 -3.65 12.26 2.91
N GLU A 18 -3.97 12.73 1.71
CA GLU A 18 -5.26 12.51 1.10
C GLU A 18 -5.61 11.03 1.30
N PRO A 19 -6.78 10.71 1.87
CA PRO A 19 -7.17 9.32 2.01
C PRO A 19 -7.17 8.75 0.61
N GLU A 20 -6.22 7.86 0.32
CA GLU A 20 -6.20 7.09 -0.93
C GLU A 20 -7.57 6.45 -1.04
N ARG A 21 -8.41 7.00 -1.94
CA ARG A 21 -9.76 6.47 -2.10
C ARG A 21 -9.65 5.04 -2.59
N PRO A 22 -10.57 4.16 -2.15
CA PRO A 22 -10.75 2.87 -2.77
C PRO A 22 -10.70 2.95 -4.28
N SER A 23 -9.83 2.14 -4.87
CA SER A 23 -9.97 1.83 -6.29
C SER A 23 -11.38 1.27 -6.49
N ALA A 24 -12.15 1.86 -7.39
CA ALA A 24 -13.48 1.35 -7.74
C ALA A 24 -13.39 -0.02 -8.42
N ASP A 25 -12.23 -0.35 -8.98
CA ASP A 25 -11.97 -1.61 -9.65
C ASP A 25 -11.72 -2.77 -8.66
N PRO A 26 -12.21 -3.99 -8.96
CA PRO A 26 -11.91 -5.17 -8.17
C PRO A 26 -10.40 -5.44 -8.03
N PRO A 27 -9.96 -6.12 -6.96
CA PRO A 27 -8.53 -6.36 -6.71
C PRO A 27 -7.80 -7.02 -7.87
N ALA A 28 -8.43 -7.99 -8.53
CA ALA A 28 -7.86 -8.66 -9.69
C ALA A 28 -7.57 -7.69 -10.86
N VAL A 29 -8.46 -6.73 -11.09
CA VAL A 29 -8.31 -5.71 -12.15
C VAL A 29 -7.19 -4.74 -11.79
N VAL A 30 -7.13 -4.30 -10.54
CA VAL A 30 -6.03 -3.44 -10.06
C VAL A 30 -4.69 -4.16 -10.17
N ILE A 31 -4.64 -5.45 -9.78
CA ILE A 31 -3.42 -6.25 -9.87
C ILE A 31 -2.98 -6.41 -11.32
N GLU A 32 -3.90 -6.72 -12.23
CA GLU A 32 -3.58 -6.85 -13.65
C GLU A 32 -3.00 -5.55 -14.24
N ASN A 33 -3.58 -4.40 -13.88
CA ASN A 33 -3.21 -3.10 -14.43
C ASN A 33 -2.01 -2.44 -13.76
N LYS A 34 -1.76 -2.72 -12.47
CA LYS A 34 -0.73 -2.07 -11.65
C LYS A 34 0.47 -2.96 -11.38
N TYR A 35 0.38 -4.24 -11.70
CA TYR A 35 1.44 -5.24 -11.57
C TYR A 35 1.63 -5.98 -12.90
N GLY A 36 1.38 -5.30 -14.02
CA GLY A 36 1.25 -5.91 -15.35
C GLY A 36 2.50 -6.66 -15.84
N ARG A 37 3.69 -6.25 -15.40
CA ARG A 37 4.97 -6.92 -15.74
C ARG A 37 5.30 -8.13 -14.88
N LEU A 38 4.53 -8.38 -13.81
CA LEU A 38 4.68 -9.62 -13.04
C LEU A 38 4.22 -10.82 -13.86
N SER A 39 4.91 -11.94 -13.69
CA SER A 39 4.42 -13.21 -14.22
C SER A 39 3.04 -13.55 -13.62
N PRO A 40 2.20 -14.34 -14.31
CA PRO A 40 0.89 -14.72 -13.79
C PRO A 40 0.94 -15.37 -12.38
N GLY A 41 1.98 -16.16 -12.11
CA GLY A 41 2.22 -16.75 -10.79
C GLY A 41 2.47 -15.70 -9.71
N CYS A 42 3.30 -14.70 -10.01
CA CYS A 42 3.57 -13.58 -9.10
C CYS A 42 2.32 -12.72 -8.81
N LYS A 43 1.49 -12.45 -9.83
CA LYS A 43 0.21 -11.74 -9.66
C LYS A 43 -0.74 -12.51 -8.74
N THR A 44 -0.79 -13.83 -8.89
CA THR A 44 -1.61 -14.70 -8.03
C THR A 44 -1.12 -14.67 -6.59
N GLU A 45 0.20 -14.72 -6.39
CA GLU A 45 0.78 -14.75 -5.04
C GLU A 45 0.63 -13.42 -4.31
N ILE A 46 0.90 -12.28 -4.97
CA ILE A 46 0.69 -10.97 -4.34
C ILE A 46 -0.78 -10.77 -3.94
N GLN A 47 -1.74 -11.24 -4.75
CA GLN A 47 -3.17 -11.22 -4.40
C GLN A 47 -3.46 -12.03 -3.13
N LYS A 48 -2.90 -13.24 -3.03
CA LYS A 48 -3.07 -14.10 -1.84
C LYS A 48 -2.46 -13.46 -0.59
N GLN A 49 -1.26 -12.89 -0.70
CA GLN A 49 -0.59 -12.22 0.41
C GLN A 49 -1.41 -11.02 0.91
N MET A 50 -1.95 -10.19 0.00
CA MET A 50 -2.85 -9.09 0.36
C MET A 50 -4.11 -9.60 1.08
N GLN A 51 -4.73 -10.66 0.57
CA GLN A 51 -5.89 -11.28 1.20
C GLN A 51 -5.56 -11.81 2.61
N GLN A 52 -4.42 -12.49 2.77
CA GLN A 52 -3.98 -13.05 4.04
C GLN A 52 -3.68 -11.96 5.07
N VAL A 53 -2.99 -10.89 4.67
CA VAL A 53 -2.76 -9.71 5.52
C VAL A 53 -4.08 -9.13 6.03
N CYS A 54 -5.07 -8.96 5.15
CA CYS A 54 -6.38 -8.45 5.57
C CYS A 54 -7.13 -9.43 6.48
N LYS A 55 -7.00 -10.74 6.25
CA LYS A 55 -7.63 -11.77 7.09
C LYS A 55 -7.08 -11.76 8.52
N VAL A 56 -5.80 -11.48 8.73
CA VAL A 56 -5.19 -11.33 10.07
C VAL A 56 -5.79 -10.15 10.85
N HIS A 57 -6.36 -9.18 10.14
CA HIS A 57 -7.06 -8.03 10.72
C HIS A 57 -8.60 -8.17 10.69
N ASP A 58 -9.11 -9.40 10.60
CA ASP A 58 -10.54 -9.73 10.56
C ASP A 58 -11.30 -9.07 9.39
N ARG A 59 -10.61 -8.82 8.28
CA ARG A 59 -11.19 -8.18 7.07
C ARG A 59 -11.30 -9.15 5.91
N SER A 60 -12.45 -9.12 5.26
CA SER A 60 -12.78 -10.02 4.15
C SER A 60 -12.50 -9.41 2.77
N ASN A 61 -12.54 -8.08 2.64
CA ASN A 61 -12.33 -7.38 1.38
C ASN A 61 -11.03 -6.59 1.43
N PHE A 62 -10.48 -6.35 0.23
CA PHE A 62 -9.28 -5.55 0.09
C PHE A 62 -9.21 -4.86 -1.27
N TYR A 63 -8.36 -3.85 -1.41
CA TYR A 63 -7.87 -3.38 -2.71
C TYR A 63 -6.42 -2.89 -2.58
N PRO A 64 -5.58 -3.06 -3.62
CA PRO A 64 -4.23 -2.52 -3.62
C PRO A 64 -4.24 -0.98 -3.66
N SER A 65 -3.36 -0.34 -2.88
CA SER A 65 -3.11 1.11 -3.00
C SER A 65 -2.47 1.44 -4.36
N LEU A 66 -2.70 2.65 -4.85
CA LEU A 66 -2.13 3.15 -6.11
C LEU A 66 -0.59 3.22 -6.06
N GLY A 67 -0.01 3.42 -4.87
CA GLY A 67 1.44 3.37 -4.63
C GLY A 67 2.02 1.96 -4.50
N GLY A 68 1.18 0.92 -4.49
CA GLY A 68 1.58 -0.49 -4.60
C GLY A 68 2.18 -1.12 -3.33
N CYS A 69 2.60 -0.34 -2.33
CA CYS A 69 3.18 -0.86 -1.07
C CYS A 69 2.25 -0.78 0.14
N ALA A 70 0.96 -0.67 -0.13
CA ALA A 70 -0.09 -0.84 0.87
C ALA A 70 -1.28 -1.56 0.27
N VAL A 71 -2.05 -2.18 1.15
CA VAL A 71 -3.36 -2.72 0.87
C VAL A 71 -4.35 -2.05 1.81
N TYR A 72 -5.51 -1.70 1.29
CA TYR A 72 -6.62 -1.30 2.15
C TYR A 72 -7.48 -2.52 2.42
N CYS A 73 -7.70 -2.83 3.69
CA CYS A 73 -8.49 -3.94 4.17
C CYS A 73 -9.79 -3.41 4.75
N TYR A 74 -10.93 -4.03 4.43
CA TYR A 74 -12.23 -3.55 4.88
C TYR A 74 -13.28 -4.65 4.93
N ASN A 75 -14.35 -4.42 5.70
CA ASN A 75 -15.57 -5.21 5.65
C ASN A 75 -16.70 -4.40 4.99
N ASP A 76 -16.76 -3.10 5.28
CA ASP A 76 -17.70 -2.14 4.71
C ASP A 76 -17.07 -0.73 4.61
N ASN A 77 -17.88 0.29 4.30
CA ASN A 77 -17.41 1.66 4.06
C ASN A 77 -16.98 2.42 5.32
N THR A 78 -17.36 1.93 6.51
CA THR A 78 -17.06 2.55 7.81
C THR A 78 -15.96 1.82 8.56
N ASP A 79 -15.77 0.55 8.23
CA ASP A 79 -14.82 -0.33 8.86
C ASP A 79 -13.73 -0.63 7.82
N GLY A 80 -12.65 0.16 7.83
CA GLY A 80 -11.52 -0.06 6.92
C GLY A 80 -10.20 0.46 7.47
N MET A 81 -9.10 -0.13 7.02
CA MET A 81 -7.75 0.20 7.46
C MET A 81 -6.75 0.04 6.33
N ARG A 82 -5.70 0.87 6.36
CA ARG A 82 -4.56 0.75 5.45
C ARG A 82 -3.46 -0.06 6.14
N VAL A 83 -3.02 -1.13 5.48
CA VAL A 83 -1.91 -1.98 5.95
C VAL A 83 -0.75 -1.84 4.99
N THR A 84 0.43 -1.55 5.53
CA THR A 84 1.66 -1.47 4.74
C THR A 84 2.15 -2.87 4.41
N LEU A 85 2.49 -3.10 3.15
CA LEU A 85 3.04 -4.38 2.70
C LEU A 85 4.49 -4.54 3.18
N ARG A 86 4.88 -5.79 3.46
CA ARG A 86 6.24 -6.12 3.87
C ARG A 86 7.27 -5.79 2.79
N ASN A 87 8.51 -5.58 3.22
CA ASN A 87 9.63 -5.36 2.31
C ASN A 87 9.81 -6.56 1.36
N GLY A 88 10.25 -6.29 0.13
CA GLY A 88 10.52 -7.30 -0.89
C GLY A 88 9.31 -7.73 -1.73
N LEU A 89 8.08 -7.41 -1.31
CA LEU A 89 6.91 -7.65 -2.16
C LEU A 89 6.96 -6.76 -3.42
N PRO A 90 6.56 -7.29 -4.58
CA PRO A 90 6.52 -6.49 -5.80
C PRO A 90 5.51 -5.36 -5.66
N CYS A 91 5.78 -4.25 -6.34
CA CYS A 91 4.91 -3.08 -6.41
C CYS A 91 5.07 -2.36 -7.74
N GLY A 92 4.03 -1.63 -8.15
CA GLY A 92 4.03 -0.85 -9.37
C GLY A 92 4.25 -1.67 -10.65
N ASN A 93 4.23 -0.97 -11.78
CA ASN A 93 4.22 -1.61 -13.09
C ASN A 93 5.59 -2.05 -13.60
N ASP A 94 6.67 -1.55 -13.02
CA ASP A 94 8.03 -1.71 -13.58
C ASP A 94 8.87 -2.79 -12.90
N GLY A 95 8.26 -3.65 -12.07
CA GLY A 95 9.01 -4.67 -11.33
C GLY A 95 9.78 -4.10 -10.13
N LYS A 96 9.27 -3.02 -9.53
CA LYS A 96 9.77 -2.41 -8.29
C LYS A 96 9.39 -3.29 -7.09
N ILE A 97 10.00 -3.01 -5.94
CA ILE A 97 9.69 -3.71 -4.69
C ILE A 97 9.36 -2.75 -3.55
N CYS A 98 8.64 -3.24 -2.56
CA CYS A 98 8.39 -2.51 -1.34
C CYS A 98 9.63 -2.45 -0.46
N LYS A 99 9.95 -1.25 0.02
CA LYS A 99 10.99 -0.99 1.01
C LYS A 99 10.51 0.12 1.94
N ASN A 100 10.30 -0.22 3.20
CA ASN A 100 9.82 0.68 4.25
C ASN A 100 8.50 1.40 3.87
N GLY A 101 7.60 0.68 3.21
CA GLY A 101 6.32 1.21 2.73
C GLY A 101 6.38 2.03 1.44
N GLU A 102 7.56 2.20 0.85
CA GLU A 102 7.76 2.88 -0.43
C GLU A 102 8.03 1.87 -1.56
N CYS A 103 7.60 2.21 -2.76
CA CYS A 103 7.83 1.40 -3.96
C CYS A 103 9.11 1.85 -4.66
N VAL A 104 10.19 1.09 -4.53
CA VAL A 104 11.54 1.48 -4.97
C VAL A 104 12.05 0.60 -6.11
N ASP A 105 12.88 1.19 -6.98
CA ASP A 105 13.56 0.47 -8.05
C ASP A 105 14.58 -0.52 -7.47
N ALA A 106 14.28 -1.81 -7.62
CA ALA A 106 15.19 -2.90 -7.30
C ALA A 106 14.84 -4.10 -8.18
N PRO A 107 15.80 -5.02 -8.46
CA PRO A 107 15.47 -6.27 -9.13
C PRO A 107 14.47 -7.06 -8.29
N ASN A 108 13.25 -7.16 -8.79
CA ASN A 108 12.21 -8.05 -8.27
C ASN A 108 12.63 -9.51 -8.54
N SER A 109 12.97 -10.25 -7.48
CA SER A 109 13.22 -11.70 -7.57
C SER A 109 11.93 -12.54 -7.47
N CYS A 110 10.81 -11.92 -7.05
CA CYS A 110 9.55 -12.60 -6.73
C CYS A 110 9.81 -13.91 -5.95
N GLU A 111 10.81 -13.89 -5.07
CA GLU A 111 11.15 -15.03 -4.22
C GLU A 111 10.09 -15.10 -3.14
N ILE A 112 9.27 -16.14 -3.25
CA ILE A 112 8.10 -16.36 -2.41
C ILE A 112 8.57 -16.74 -1.02
N ASP A 113 8.78 -15.74 -0.16
CA ASP A 113 9.13 -16.00 1.24
C ASP A 113 7.83 -16.28 2.01
N TYR A 114 7.46 -17.56 2.09
CA TYR A 114 6.36 -18.03 2.95
C TYR A 114 6.81 -18.01 4.41
N PHE A 115 6.70 -16.86 5.08
CA PHE A 115 6.81 -16.79 6.54
C PHE A 115 5.54 -16.16 7.11
N PHE A 116 4.70 -17.03 7.68
CA PHE A 116 3.68 -16.67 8.65
C PHE A 116 4.25 -16.92 10.06
N PRO A 117 4.10 -15.99 11.02
CA PRO A 117 4.27 -16.31 12.44
C PRO A 117 3.16 -17.25 12.95
#